data_AF-A0A2E3YMU3-F1
#
_entry.id   AF-A0A2E3YMU3-F1
#
_cell.length_a   1.000
_cell.length_b   1.000
_cell.length_c   1.000
_cell.angle_alpha   90.00
_cell.angle_beta   90.00
_cell.angle_gamma   90.00
#
_symmetry.space_group_name_H-M   'P 1'
#
loop_
_entity.id
_entity.type
_entity.pdbx_description
1 polymer ?
#
loop_
_entity_poly.entity_id
_entity_poly.type
_entity_poly.pdbx_seq_one_letter_code
_entity_poly.pdbx_strand_id
1 'polypeptide(L)'
;MLRFFILNNSKFFLLFALISTLVKAQDDLYIQNLTWADPPGRDMGSVSWTHPDAEGNIWLAERCGQNSCVDAQNLAPIHMYDENGRWVKSFGEGMFVFPHGIYVDFDGNIWVTDAGGEGERGNQVFKFNSDGEVLMTLGQPGVSGVGPEYFSEPTDVVVSKNGDIFVSDGHSPDGNNRIVRFSAEGRFIDSWGMTGSGPGEFLIPHALAMDSTGRLFVGDRNNNRIQIFDQNGNFLDEWTNFGRPSGLFITSDDTIYVSDNTSNAQRNPGWVRGVRIGNALDGSVATFIPDASFDLNNSSATGAHGVSANSQGVIFGGEVGGRTVMVHQRR
;
A
#
# COMPACT_ATOMS: atom_id res chain seq x y z
N MET A 1 -63.79 21.34 54.32
CA MET A 1 -64.16 22.28 53.24
C MET A 1 -62.95 23.18 52.98
N LEU A 2 -62.29 22.96 51.82
CA LEU A 2 -61.29 23.74 51.07
C LEU A 2 -60.21 24.65 51.74
N ARG A 3 -58.95 24.32 51.36
CA ARG A 3 -57.82 25.16 50.85
C ARG A 3 -57.07 26.10 51.83
N PHE A 4 -55.74 26.33 51.76
CA PHE A 4 -54.76 26.38 50.65
C PHE A 4 -53.35 25.87 51.06
N PHE A 5 -52.57 25.48 50.06
CA PHE A 5 -51.15 25.06 50.02
C PHE A 5 -50.14 26.21 50.19
N ILE A 6 -48.94 25.93 50.75
CA ILE A 6 -47.61 26.12 50.12
C ILE A 6 -46.65 25.02 50.63
N LEU A 7 -46.11 24.20 49.72
CA LEU A 7 -45.06 23.20 49.96
C LEU A 7 -43.73 23.75 49.41
N ASN A 8 -42.67 23.72 50.23
CA ASN A 8 -41.33 24.09 49.81
C ASN A 8 -40.61 22.83 49.26
N ASN A 9 -40.36 22.82 47.94
CA ASN A 9 -39.65 21.76 47.23
C ASN A 9 -38.18 22.14 47.10
N SER A 10 -37.26 21.28 47.53
CA SER A 10 -35.86 21.33 47.12
C SER A 10 -35.46 19.94 46.63
N LYS A 11 -35.56 19.74 45.31
CA LYS A 11 -35.02 18.57 44.61
C LYS A 11 -33.62 18.92 44.11
N PHE A 12 -32.63 18.15 44.58
CA PHE A 12 -31.29 18.09 43.98
C PHE A 12 -31.41 17.57 42.54
N PHE A 13 -30.95 18.34 41.57
CA PHE A 13 -30.64 17.84 40.22
C PHE A 13 -29.13 17.65 40.15
N LEU A 14 -28.67 16.40 40.04
CA LEU A 14 -27.31 16.11 39.57
C LEU A 14 -27.27 16.37 38.07
N LEU A 15 -26.54 17.41 37.67
CA LEU A 15 -26.20 17.67 36.29
C LEU A 15 -25.01 16.77 35.92
N PHE A 16 -25.26 15.70 35.16
CA PHE A 16 -24.18 15.00 34.46
C PHE A 16 -23.67 15.94 33.36
N ALA A 17 -22.51 16.53 33.57
CA ALA A 17 -21.78 17.18 32.49
C ALA A 17 -21.28 16.08 31.54
N LEU A 18 -21.95 15.94 30.38
CA LEU A 18 -21.36 15.26 29.24
C LEU A 18 -20.11 16.08 28.87
N ILE A 19 -18.92 15.54 29.18
CA ILE A 19 -17.69 16.03 28.56
C ILE A 19 -17.74 15.47 27.14
N SER A 20 -18.34 16.22 26.23
CA SER A 20 -18.08 16.02 24.81
C SER A 20 -16.62 16.38 24.59
N THR A 21 -15.78 15.38 24.40
CA THR A 21 -14.49 15.59 23.74
C THR A 21 -14.83 16.03 22.33
N LEU A 22 -14.90 17.35 22.13
CA LEU A 22 -14.74 17.95 20.82
C LEU A 22 -13.37 17.48 20.32
N VAL A 23 -13.35 16.48 19.44
CA VAL A 23 -12.25 16.28 18.52
C VAL A 23 -12.21 17.58 17.72
N LYS A 24 -11.31 18.48 18.14
CA LYS A 24 -10.92 19.62 17.32
C LYS A 24 -10.50 19.00 15.99
N ALA A 25 -11.15 19.40 14.89
CA ALA A 25 -10.66 19.12 13.56
C ALA A 25 -9.16 19.43 13.58
N GLN A 26 -8.35 18.40 13.36
CA GLN A 26 -6.91 18.54 13.29
C GLN A 26 -6.68 19.46 12.10
N ASP A 27 -6.24 20.70 12.37
CA ASP A 27 -5.81 21.64 11.32
C ASP A 27 -4.95 20.85 10.34
N ASP A 28 -5.29 20.86 9.03
CA ASP A 28 -4.66 20.04 7.99
C ASP A 28 -3.12 20.08 8.14
N LEU A 29 -2.57 19.08 8.82
CA LEU A 29 -1.15 19.02 9.14
C LEU A 29 -0.32 18.86 7.87
N TYR A 30 -0.96 18.43 6.79
CA TYR A 30 -0.34 18.17 5.51
C TYR A 30 -0.95 19.07 4.43
N ILE A 31 -0.11 19.53 3.50
CA ILE A 31 -0.56 20.17 2.27
C ILE A 31 -0.20 19.26 1.10
N GLN A 32 -1.16 19.07 0.18
CA GLN A 32 -0.90 18.44 -1.11
C GLN A 32 -0.27 19.49 -2.02
N ASN A 33 1.05 19.43 -2.19
CA ASN A 33 1.80 20.58 -2.73
C ASN A 33 2.35 20.40 -4.14
N LEU A 34 2.39 19.18 -4.68
CA LEU A 34 3.21 18.93 -5.88
C LEU A 34 2.52 17.93 -6.81
N THR A 35 2.30 18.36 -8.05
CA THR A 35 2.12 17.47 -9.19
C THR A 35 3.51 17.22 -9.76
N TRP A 36 3.92 15.96 -9.83
CA TRP A 36 5.20 15.60 -10.43
C TRP A 36 5.18 15.82 -11.93
N ALA A 37 6.37 16.08 -12.48
CA ALA A 37 6.51 16.19 -13.93
C ALA A 37 6.17 14.85 -14.58
N ASP A 38 5.50 14.90 -15.73
CA ASP A 38 5.32 13.72 -16.57
C ASP A 38 6.67 13.23 -17.12
N PRO A 39 6.77 11.93 -17.47
CA PRO A 39 7.92 11.43 -18.22
C PRO A 39 8.12 12.21 -19.53
N PRO A 40 9.37 12.39 -19.99
CA PRO A 40 9.64 13.19 -21.19
C PRO A 40 8.84 12.72 -22.42
N GLY A 41 8.03 13.63 -22.98
CA GLY A 41 7.34 13.43 -24.26
C GLY A 41 6.06 12.60 -24.20
N ARG A 42 5.51 12.29 -23.03
CA ARG A 42 4.24 11.57 -22.88
C ARG A 42 3.58 11.82 -21.53
N ASP A 43 2.31 11.49 -21.42
CA ASP A 43 1.59 11.53 -20.15
C ASP A 43 1.99 10.35 -19.25
N MET A 44 1.98 10.57 -17.93
CA MET A 44 2.09 9.54 -16.91
C MET A 44 0.90 8.56 -16.97
N GLY A 45 1.15 7.25 -16.80
CA GLY A 45 0.09 6.26 -16.65
C GLY A 45 -0.42 6.15 -15.21
N SER A 46 -1.24 5.16 -14.95
CA SER A 46 -1.67 4.83 -13.59
C SER A 46 -0.45 4.43 -12.78
N VAL A 47 -0.06 5.28 -11.83
CA VAL A 47 1.04 4.99 -10.91
C VAL A 47 0.54 4.01 -9.87
N SER A 48 1.09 2.80 -9.88
CA SER A 48 0.65 1.73 -8.98
C SER A 48 1.29 1.86 -7.60
N TRP A 49 2.57 2.22 -7.55
CA TRP A 49 3.33 2.30 -6.30
C TRP A 49 4.53 3.22 -6.40
N THR A 50 5.06 3.65 -5.25
CA THR A 50 6.27 4.46 -5.13
C THR A 50 7.13 3.92 -3.99
N HIS A 51 8.45 4.04 -4.07
CA HIS A 51 9.35 3.69 -2.99
C HIS A 51 10.61 4.58 -3.01
N PRO A 52 11.01 5.20 -1.88
CA PRO A 52 12.25 5.98 -1.82
C PRO A 52 13.48 5.07 -1.85
N ASP A 53 14.59 5.55 -2.39
CA ASP A 53 15.91 4.98 -2.14
C ASP A 53 16.64 5.70 -0.98
N ALA A 54 17.85 5.24 -0.66
CA ALA A 54 18.64 5.77 0.44
C ALA A 54 19.19 7.18 0.15
N GLU A 55 19.30 7.54 -1.13
CA GLU A 55 19.77 8.83 -1.63
C GLU A 55 18.65 9.89 -1.66
N GLY A 56 17.39 9.47 -1.44
CA GLY A 56 16.22 10.34 -1.43
C GLY A 56 15.53 10.48 -2.79
N ASN A 57 15.99 9.76 -3.82
CA ASN A 57 15.20 9.63 -5.04
C ASN A 57 13.98 8.76 -4.77
N ILE A 58 12.95 8.94 -5.59
CA ILE A 58 11.74 8.16 -5.51
C ILE A 58 11.59 7.34 -6.78
N TRP A 59 11.52 6.04 -6.59
CA TRP A 59 11.22 5.07 -7.62
C TRP A 59 9.72 4.86 -7.72
N LEU A 60 9.20 4.72 -8.93
CA LEU A 60 7.79 4.39 -9.15
C LEU A 60 7.62 3.40 -10.29
N ALA A 61 6.51 2.67 -10.21
CA ALA A 61 5.99 1.85 -11.30
C ALA A 61 4.68 2.47 -11.81
N GLU A 62 4.54 2.58 -13.12
CA GLU A 62 3.36 3.10 -13.80
C GLU A 62 2.95 2.23 -14.97
N ARG A 63 1.68 2.33 -15.38
CA ARG A 63 1.10 1.44 -16.41
C ARG A 63 1.16 2.05 -17.81
N CYS A 64 2.39 2.33 -18.25
CA CYS A 64 2.78 2.73 -19.60
C CYS A 64 1.91 3.83 -20.24
N GLY A 65 1.66 4.93 -19.52
CA GLY A 65 0.86 6.04 -20.04
C GLY A 65 -0.64 5.72 -20.19
N GLN A 66 -1.09 4.61 -19.61
CA GLN A 66 -2.49 4.18 -19.55
C GLN A 66 -2.76 3.49 -18.21
N ASN A 67 -3.64 2.49 -18.17
CA ASN A 67 -3.87 1.61 -17.02
C ASN A 67 -3.53 0.15 -17.37
N SER A 68 -2.60 -0.06 -18.31
CA SER A 68 -2.02 -1.35 -18.69
C SER A 68 -0.82 -1.12 -19.60
N CYS A 69 0.16 -2.03 -19.58
CA CYS A 69 1.32 -2.04 -20.48
C CYS A 69 1.18 -3.02 -21.66
N VAL A 70 0.06 -3.75 -21.77
CA VAL A 70 -0.19 -4.75 -22.83
C VAL A 70 0.13 -4.19 -24.22
N ASP A 71 -0.46 -3.03 -24.55
CA ASP A 71 -0.40 -2.41 -25.88
C ASP A 71 0.71 -1.35 -26.03
N ALA A 72 1.52 -1.12 -24.99
CA ALA A 72 2.46 -0.01 -24.90
C ALA A 72 3.91 -0.49 -24.72
N GLN A 73 4.34 -1.43 -25.56
CA GLN A 73 5.62 -2.14 -25.40
C GLN A 73 6.86 -1.27 -25.58
N ASN A 74 6.73 -0.06 -26.10
CA ASN A 74 7.82 0.89 -26.29
C ASN A 74 7.98 1.90 -25.13
N LEU A 75 7.19 1.76 -24.06
CA LEU A 75 7.21 2.66 -22.91
C LEU A 75 7.78 1.95 -21.68
N ALA A 76 8.73 2.61 -21.01
CA ALA A 76 9.26 2.16 -19.74
C ALA A 76 8.24 2.40 -18.61
N PRO A 77 7.87 1.38 -17.82
CA PRO A 77 7.00 1.54 -16.67
C PRO A 77 7.73 1.89 -15.37
N ILE A 78 9.04 1.69 -15.29
CA ILE A 78 9.82 1.96 -14.07
C ILE A 78 10.51 3.29 -14.23
N HIS A 79 10.34 4.19 -13.27
CA HIS A 79 10.90 5.53 -13.31
C HIS A 79 11.60 5.89 -12.00
N MET A 80 12.64 6.70 -12.09
CA MET A 80 13.28 7.37 -10.97
C MET A 80 13.07 8.88 -11.09
N TYR A 81 12.62 9.48 -9.99
CA TYR A 81 12.48 10.92 -9.82
C TYR A 81 13.38 11.39 -8.68
N ASP A 82 13.92 12.60 -8.78
CA ASP A 82 14.60 13.22 -7.63
C ASP A 82 13.59 13.60 -6.54
N GLU A 83 14.08 13.98 -5.36
CA GLU A 83 13.26 14.38 -4.21
C GLU A 83 12.30 15.56 -4.50
N ASN A 84 12.54 16.32 -5.58
CA ASN A 84 11.72 17.45 -6.01
C ASN A 84 10.70 17.08 -7.09
N GLY A 85 10.58 15.79 -7.43
CA GLY A 85 9.66 15.30 -8.44
C GLY A 85 10.10 15.61 -9.88
N ARG A 86 11.41 15.79 -10.12
CA ARG A 86 11.96 15.88 -11.47
C ARG A 86 12.35 14.50 -11.98
N TRP A 87 11.95 14.20 -13.21
CA TRP A 87 12.30 12.94 -13.86
C TRP A 87 13.81 12.82 -14.06
N VAL A 88 14.37 11.63 -13.76
CA VAL A 88 15.80 11.34 -13.91
C VAL A 88 16.05 10.26 -14.95
N LYS A 89 15.42 9.08 -14.82
CA LYS A 89 15.58 7.96 -15.75
C LYS A 89 14.40 7.00 -15.71
N SER A 90 14.32 6.13 -16.71
CA SER A 90 13.33 5.06 -16.79
C SER A 90 13.88 3.82 -17.51
N PHE A 91 13.30 2.66 -17.25
CA PHE A 91 13.62 1.40 -17.95
C PHE A 91 12.45 0.40 -17.87
N GLY A 92 12.62 -0.76 -18.54
CA GLY A 92 11.67 -1.87 -18.50
C GLY A 92 10.70 -1.90 -19.68
N GLU A 93 11.03 -1.22 -20.77
CA GLU A 93 10.26 -1.21 -22.01
C GLU A 93 9.91 -2.63 -22.47
N GLY A 94 8.63 -2.88 -22.72
CA GLY A 94 8.15 -4.14 -23.29
C GLY A 94 8.14 -5.32 -22.33
N MET A 95 8.67 -5.18 -21.12
CA MET A 95 8.79 -6.28 -20.16
C MET A 95 7.48 -6.59 -19.42
N PHE A 96 6.66 -5.57 -19.16
CA PHE A 96 5.54 -5.68 -18.22
C PHE A 96 4.17 -5.72 -18.90
N VAL A 97 3.21 -6.34 -18.21
CA VAL A 97 1.77 -6.36 -18.54
C VAL A 97 1.02 -5.38 -17.65
N PHE A 98 1.17 -5.52 -16.34
CA PHE A 98 0.49 -4.75 -15.31
C PHE A 98 1.40 -4.56 -14.08
N PRO A 99 2.39 -3.66 -14.19
CA PRO A 99 3.22 -3.27 -13.05
C PRO A 99 2.36 -2.94 -11.84
N HIS A 100 2.73 -3.48 -10.68
CA HIS A 100 1.95 -3.37 -9.46
C HIS A 100 2.77 -2.82 -8.28
N GLY A 101 3.44 -3.66 -7.50
CA GLY A 101 4.29 -3.24 -6.39
C GLY A 101 5.69 -2.82 -6.86
N ILE A 102 6.31 -1.89 -6.13
CA ILE A 102 7.73 -1.52 -6.29
C ILE A 102 8.39 -1.40 -4.92
N TYR A 103 9.59 -1.95 -4.78
CA TYR A 103 10.36 -1.94 -3.55
C TYR A 103 11.84 -1.71 -3.84
N VAL A 104 12.51 -0.88 -3.03
CA VAL A 104 13.96 -0.68 -3.11
C VAL A 104 14.60 -1.39 -1.92
N ASP A 105 15.46 -2.38 -2.18
CA ASP A 105 16.13 -3.14 -1.12
C ASP A 105 17.35 -2.41 -0.54
N PHE A 106 17.94 -2.98 0.53
CA PHE A 106 19.06 -2.37 1.25
C PHE A 106 20.34 -2.21 0.41
N ASP A 107 20.45 -2.91 -0.71
CA ASP A 107 21.58 -2.82 -1.64
C ASP A 107 21.27 -1.86 -2.81
N GLY A 108 20.10 -1.20 -2.80
CA GLY A 108 19.65 -0.28 -3.84
C GLY A 108 19.10 -0.98 -5.10
N ASN A 109 18.76 -2.27 -5.01
CA ASN A 109 18.11 -2.97 -6.11
C ASN A 109 16.62 -2.68 -6.13
N ILE A 110 16.07 -2.65 -7.34
CA ILE A 110 14.67 -2.30 -7.59
C ILE A 110 13.90 -3.58 -7.85
N TRP A 111 12.89 -3.84 -7.04
CA TRP A 111 12.01 -4.98 -7.16
C TRP A 111 10.65 -4.53 -7.68
N VAL A 112 10.10 -5.24 -8.67
CA VAL A 112 8.80 -4.91 -9.26
C VAL A 112 7.99 -6.18 -9.47
N THR A 113 6.73 -6.16 -9.03
CA THR A 113 5.76 -7.22 -9.32
C THR A 113 4.93 -6.87 -10.56
N ASP A 114 4.62 -7.89 -11.36
CA ASP A 114 3.75 -7.77 -12.52
C ASP A 114 2.51 -8.66 -12.34
N ALA A 115 1.39 -8.02 -12.01
CA ALA A 115 0.16 -8.72 -11.63
C ALA A 115 -0.68 -9.19 -12.82
N GLY A 116 -0.30 -8.86 -14.07
CA GLY A 116 -1.03 -9.26 -15.27
C GLY A 116 -0.35 -10.44 -15.97
N GLY A 117 -1.03 -11.10 -16.91
CA GLY A 117 -0.42 -12.08 -17.80
C GLY A 117 -0.87 -11.88 -19.25
N GLU A 118 0.07 -11.80 -20.18
CA GLU A 118 -0.21 -11.68 -21.62
C GLU A 118 0.93 -12.29 -22.43
N GLY A 119 0.63 -13.36 -23.18
CA GLY A 119 1.64 -14.10 -23.93
C GLY A 119 2.76 -14.62 -23.04
N GLU A 120 3.99 -14.19 -23.29
CA GLU A 120 5.20 -14.57 -22.52
C GLU A 120 5.60 -13.48 -21.50
N ARG A 121 4.65 -12.68 -21.00
CA ARG A 121 4.91 -11.59 -20.05
C ARG A 121 3.98 -11.63 -18.85
N GLY A 122 4.51 -11.18 -17.72
CA GLY A 122 3.77 -10.99 -16.47
C GLY A 122 3.58 -12.27 -15.65
N ASN A 123 2.83 -12.18 -14.54
CA ASN A 123 2.81 -13.14 -13.43
C ASN A 123 4.21 -13.41 -12.87
N GLN A 124 5.02 -12.34 -12.76
CA GLN A 124 6.42 -12.41 -12.41
C GLN A 124 6.81 -11.31 -11.43
N VAL A 125 7.93 -11.53 -10.76
CA VAL A 125 8.62 -10.52 -9.94
C VAL A 125 10.04 -10.37 -10.47
N PHE A 126 10.46 -9.14 -10.69
CA PHE A 126 11.77 -8.82 -11.24
C PHE A 126 12.62 -8.07 -10.22
N LYS A 127 13.90 -8.42 -10.13
CA LYS A 127 14.94 -7.62 -9.46
C LYS A 127 15.81 -6.96 -10.51
N PHE A 128 16.01 -5.66 -10.40
CA PHE A 128 16.91 -4.88 -11.23
C PHE A 128 18.02 -4.25 -10.39
N ASN A 129 19.19 -4.01 -10.98
CA ASN A 129 20.06 -2.97 -10.43
C ASN A 129 19.50 -1.58 -10.76
N SER A 130 20.12 -0.54 -10.21
CA SER A 130 19.64 0.82 -10.42
C SER A 130 19.74 1.29 -11.88
N ASP A 131 20.54 0.64 -12.74
CA ASP A 131 20.66 0.95 -14.16
C ASP A 131 19.66 0.20 -15.06
N GLY A 132 18.82 -0.65 -14.47
CA GLY A 132 17.76 -1.37 -15.18
C GLY A 132 18.18 -2.72 -15.74
N GLU A 133 19.36 -3.23 -15.35
CA GLU A 133 19.76 -4.60 -15.70
C GLU A 133 19.04 -5.60 -14.80
N VAL A 134 18.45 -6.63 -15.40
CA VAL A 134 17.75 -7.70 -14.67
C VAL A 134 18.78 -8.56 -13.93
N LEU A 135 18.66 -8.64 -12.62
CA LEU A 135 19.47 -9.48 -11.74
C LEU A 135 18.77 -10.79 -11.37
N MET A 136 17.44 -10.78 -11.30
CA MET A 136 16.63 -11.94 -10.94
C MET A 136 15.24 -11.83 -11.53
N THR A 137 14.67 -12.98 -11.89
CA THR A 137 13.26 -13.12 -12.22
C THR A 137 12.68 -14.29 -11.43
N LEU A 138 11.55 -14.06 -10.76
CA LEU A 138 10.75 -15.07 -10.08
C LEU A 138 9.42 -15.22 -10.83
N GLY A 139 8.90 -16.44 -10.90
CA GLY A 139 7.67 -16.74 -11.65
C GLY A 139 7.95 -17.15 -13.10
N GLN A 140 7.01 -17.92 -13.67
CA GLN A 140 7.05 -18.34 -15.07
C GLN A 140 6.38 -17.29 -15.98
N PRO A 141 7.03 -16.86 -17.07
CA PRO A 141 6.57 -15.76 -17.91
C PRO A 141 5.18 -16.01 -18.50
N GLY A 142 4.22 -15.15 -18.16
CA GLY A 142 2.83 -15.21 -18.65
C GLY A 142 1.99 -16.35 -18.11
N VAL A 143 2.54 -17.21 -17.25
CA VAL A 143 1.84 -18.39 -16.74
C VAL A 143 1.34 -18.13 -15.31
N SER A 144 0.03 -17.92 -15.19
CA SER A 144 -0.65 -17.94 -13.89
C SER A 144 -0.75 -19.37 -13.37
N GLY A 145 -0.46 -19.57 -12.08
CA GLY A 145 -0.59 -20.89 -11.45
C GLY A 145 -0.30 -20.88 -9.95
N VAL A 146 -0.40 -22.07 -9.35
CA VAL A 146 -0.03 -22.32 -7.96
C VAL A 146 1.22 -23.18 -7.94
N GLY A 147 2.11 -22.93 -6.98
CA GLY A 147 3.32 -23.74 -6.77
C GLY A 147 4.54 -22.90 -6.45
N PRO A 148 5.73 -23.53 -6.40
CA PRO A 148 6.98 -22.84 -6.06
C PRO A 148 7.50 -21.93 -7.17
N GLU A 149 7.11 -22.18 -8.43
CA GLU A 149 7.60 -21.43 -9.60
C GLU A 149 6.53 -20.55 -10.26
N TYR A 150 5.30 -20.54 -9.74
CA TYR A 150 4.18 -19.82 -10.35
C TYR A 150 3.63 -18.78 -9.38
N PHE A 151 3.20 -17.66 -9.96
CA PHE A 151 2.35 -16.69 -9.30
C PHE A 151 1.00 -16.61 -10.00
N SER A 152 0.00 -16.06 -9.33
CA SER A 152 -1.26 -15.65 -9.91
C SER A 152 -1.56 -14.24 -9.46
N GLU A 153 -1.20 -13.28 -10.32
CA GLU A 153 -1.33 -11.86 -10.06
C GLU A 153 -0.58 -11.41 -8.79
N PRO A 154 0.77 -11.50 -8.74
CA PRO A 154 1.54 -11.07 -7.58
C PRO A 154 1.42 -9.56 -7.38
N THR A 155 1.19 -9.12 -6.15
CA THR A 155 0.82 -7.74 -5.83
C THR A 155 1.99 -6.94 -5.28
N ASP A 156 2.77 -7.48 -4.35
CA ASP A 156 3.83 -6.72 -3.68
C ASP A 156 5.01 -7.60 -3.29
N VAL A 157 6.15 -6.96 -3.01
CA VAL A 157 7.40 -7.63 -2.66
C VAL A 157 8.17 -6.83 -1.62
N VAL A 158 8.71 -7.52 -0.60
CA VAL A 158 9.66 -6.95 0.36
C VAL A 158 10.82 -7.91 0.61
N VAL A 159 12.00 -7.37 0.94
CA VAL A 159 13.20 -8.14 1.24
C VAL A 159 13.62 -7.89 2.69
N SER A 160 13.80 -8.95 3.46
CA SER A 160 14.30 -8.85 4.83
C SER A 160 15.81 -8.58 4.86
N LYS A 161 16.34 -8.17 6.02
CA LYS A 161 17.78 -7.88 6.21
C LYS A 161 18.70 -9.08 5.97
N ASN A 162 18.21 -10.31 6.03
CA ASN A 162 18.97 -11.52 5.70
C ASN A 162 18.88 -11.89 4.20
N GLY A 163 18.14 -11.10 3.40
CA GLY A 163 17.96 -11.29 1.97
C GLY A 163 16.80 -12.20 1.58
N ASP A 164 16.02 -12.72 2.53
CA ASP A 164 14.81 -13.48 2.18
C ASP A 164 13.78 -12.55 1.52
N ILE A 165 13.12 -13.05 0.49
CA ILE A 165 12.21 -12.30 -0.36
C ILE A 165 10.80 -12.78 -0.07
N PHE A 166 9.88 -11.86 0.20
CA PHE A 166 8.49 -12.14 0.50
C PHE A 166 7.61 -11.51 -0.56
N VAL A 167 6.77 -12.31 -1.20
CA VAL A 167 5.87 -11.87 -2.27
C VAL A 167 4.43 -12.16 -1.87
N SER A 168 3.55 -11.17 -1.99
CA SER A 168 2.11 -11.41 -1.85
C SER A 168 1.55 -11.83 -3.20
N ASP A 169 0.90 -12.99 -3.22
CA ASP A 169 0.48 -13.69 -4.43
C ASP A 169 -1.05 -13.83 -4.42
N GLY A 170 -1.73 -12.98 -5.21
CA GLY A 170 -3.18 -12.95 -5.33
C GLY A 170 -3.76 -11.54 -5.39
N HIS A 171 -4.24 -11.14 -6.57
CA HIS A 171 -4.92 -9.84 -6.79
C HIS A 171 -6.44 -9.97 -7.02
N SER A 172 -6.97 -11.20 -7.05
CA SER A 172 -8.39 -11.52 -7.20
C SER A 172 -8.92 -12.31 -6.00
N PRO A 173 -10.23 -12.23 -5.66
CA PRO A 173 -10.81 -12.98 -4.55
C PRO A 173 -10.58 -14.49 -4.61
N ASP A 174 -10.57 -15.06 -5.83
CA ASP A 174 -10.33 -16.48 -6.10
C ASP A 174 -8.86 -16.78 -6.47
N GLY A 175 -7.96 -15.81 -6.26
CA GLY A 175 -6.53 -15.94 -6.53
C GLY A 175 -5.81 -16.83 -5.50
N ASN A 176 -4.48 -16.86 -5.58
CA ASN A 176 -3.67 -17.71 -4.71
C ASN A 176 -3.78 -17.36 -3.22
N ASN A 177 -4.03 -16.08 -2.91
CA ASN A 177 -4.25 -15.54 -1.56
C ASN A 177 -3.25 -16.09 -0.54
N ARG A 178 -1.96 -15.98 -0.86
CA ARG A 178 -0.85 -16.49 -0.04
C ARG A 178 0.31 -15.51 -0.02
N ILE A 179 1.20 -15.70 0.95
CA ILE A 179 2.56 -15.14 0.93
C ILE A 179 3.52 -16.23 0.52
N VAL A 180 4.45 -15.90 -0.37
CA VAL A 180 5.50 -16.81 -0.85
C VAL A 180 6.85 -16.27 -0.40
N ARG A 181 7.68 -17.14 0.18
CA ARG A 181 9.02 -16.80 0.65
C ARG A 181 10.09 -17.49 -0.19
N PHE A 182 11.07 -16.71 -0.64
CA PHE A 182 12.24 -17.18 -1.35
C PHE A 182 13.51 -16.81 -0.58
N SER A 183 14.58 -17.58 -0.77
CA SER A 183 15.92 -17.22 -0.29
C SER A 183 16.48 -16.02 -1.06
N ALA A 184 17.57 -15.43 -0.58
CA ALA A 184 18.33 -14.40 -1.30
C ALA A 184 18.77 -14.82 -2.72
N GLU A 185 18.95 -16.12 -2.98
CA GLU A 185 19.25 -16.64 -4.34
C GLU A 185 18.01 -16.93 -5.20
N GLY A 186 16.81 -16.54 -4.77
CA GLY A 186 15.56 -16.77 -5.50
C GLY A 186 15.03 -18.21 -5.45
N ARG A 187 15.50 -19.04 -4.51
CA ARG A 187 14.99 -20.41 -4.34
C ARG A 187 13.76 -20.39 -3.45
N PHE A 188 12.69 -21.04 -3.86
CA PHE A 188 11.48 -21.20 -3.04
C PHE A 188 11.84 -21.87 -1.71
N ILE A 189 11.37 -21.28 -0.60
CA ILE A 189 11.51 -21.83 0.75
C ILE A 189 10.18 -22.43 1.17
N ASP A 190 9.14 -21.60 1.26
CA ASP A 190 7.79 -21.99 1.64
C ASP A 190 6.75 -20.95 1.19
N SER A 191 5.49 -21.26 1.46
CA SER A 191 4.38 -20.32 1.31
C SER A 191 3.32 -20.62 2.36
N TRP A 192 2.61 -19.60 2.81
CA TRP A 192 1.49 -19.75 3.74
C TRP A 192 0.32 -18.85 3.36
N GLY A 193 -0.85 -19.23 3.85
CA GLY A 193 -2.11 -18.58 3.55
C GLY A 193 -2.97 -19.33 2.54
N MET A 194 -4.26 -19.00 2.59
CA MET A 194 -5.31 -19.49 1.70
C MET A 194 -6.46 -18.50 1.72
N THR A 195 -7.36 -18.60 0.74
CA THR A 195 -8.59 -17.80 0.70
C THR A 195 -9.41 -17.98 1.98
N GLY A 196 -9.70 -16.88 2.68
CA GLY A 196 -10.53 -16.90 3.87
C GLY A 196 -10.44 -15.62 4.69
N SER A 197 -10.91 -15.68 5.94
CA SER A 197 -10.98 -14.54 6.86
C SER A 197 -10.52 -14.88 8.29
N GLY A 198 -10.07 -16.12 8.54
CA GLY A 198 -9.40 -16.49 9.78
C GLY A 198 -7.96 -15.96 9.88
N PRO A 199 -7.30 -16.09 11.04
CA PRO A 199 -5.88 -15.79 11.19
C PRO A 199 -5.02 -16.63 10.25
N GLY A 200 -4.14 -15.98 9.49
CA GLY A 200 -3.32 -16.62 8.46
C GLY A 200 -4.04 -16.89 7.15
N GLU A 201 -5.36 -16.65 7.05
CA GLU A 201 -6.11 -16.68 5.78
C GLU A 201 -6.16 -15.27 5.18
N PHE A 202 -6.21 -15.16 3.86
CA PHE A 202 -6.20 -13.87 3.18
C PHE A 202 -7.34 -13.76 2.16
N LEU A 203 -7.72 -12.53 1.85
CA LEU A 203 -8.54 -12.20 0.70
C LEU A 203 -7.93 -10.96 0.02
N ILE A 204 -7.18 -11.21 -1.05
CA ILE A 204 -6.35 -10.22 -1.76
C ILE A 204 -5.27 -9.64 -0.82
N PRO A 205 -4.22 -10.41 -0.46
CA PRO A 205 -3.05 -9.86 0.20
C PRO A 205 -2.36 -8.90 -0.79
N HIS A 206 -2.42 -7.61 -0.52
CA HIS A 206 -2.19 -6.58 -1.53
C HIS A 206 -0.95 -5.72 -1.28
N ALA A 207 -0.50 -5.66 -0.04
CA ALA A 207 0.57 -4.78 0.40
C ALA A 207 1.41 -5.49 1.45
N LEU A 208 2.72 -5.30 1.39
CA LEU A 208 3.68 -5.85 2.34
C LEU A 208 4.55 -4.73 2.92
N ALA A 209 4.89 -4.86 4.20
CA ALA A 209 5.91 -4.05 4.84
C ALA A 209 6.60 -4.85 5.94
N MET A 210 7.82 -4.47 6.30
CA MET A 210 8.49 -5.01 7.48
C MET A 210 8.83 -3.91 8.47
N ASP A 211 8.65 -4.20 9.76
CA ASP A 211 9.04 -3.28 10.82
C ASP A 211 10.53 -3.41 11.19
N SER A 212 11.00 -2.56 12.09
CA SER A 212 12.39 -2.53 12.53
C SER A 212 12.86 -3.84 13.19
N THR A 213 11.92 -4.61 13.74
CA THR A 213 12.13 -5.90 14.41
C THR A 213 12.09 -7.10 13.46
N GLY A 214 11.68 -6.87 12.21
CA GLY A 214 11.59 -7.88 11.16
C GLY A 214 10.25 -8.62 11.12
N ARG A 215 9.19 -8.13 11.78
CA ARG A 215 7.83 -8.67 11.60
C ARG A 215 7.30 -8.27 10.23
N LEU A 216 6.60 -9.19 9.57
CA LEU A 216 5.97 -8.97 8.27
C LEU A 216 4.52 -8.52 8.46
N PHE A 217 4.18 -7.38 7.88
CA PHE A 217 2.83 -6.81 7.86
C PHE A 217 2.21 -7.07 6.50
N VAL A 218 1.02 -7.66 6.49
CA VAL A 218 0.28 -8.01 5.28
C VAL A 218 -1.04 -7.24 5.26
N GLY A 219 -1.19 -6.38 4.26
CA GLY A 219 -2.43 -5.69 3.96
C GLY A 219 -3.43 -6.64 3.31
N ASP A 220 -4.33 -7.19 4.11
CA ASP A 220 -5.38 -8.12 3.69
C ASP A 220 -6.61 -7.31 3.24
N ARG A 221 -6.54 -6.87 1.98
CA ARG A 221 -7.32 -5.74 1.47
C ARG A 221 -8.82 -6.01 1.46
N ASN A 222 -9.29 -7.19 1.08
CA ASN A 222 -10.74 -7.44 1.09
C ASN A 222 -11.29 -7.78 2.47
N ASN A 223 -10.44 -8.23 3.40
CA ASN A 223 -10.84 -8.40 4.81
C ASN A 223 -10.75 -7.09 5.61
N ASN A 224 -10.24 -6.00 5.03
CA ASN A 224 -10.11 -4.67 5.65
C ASN A 224 -9.29 -4.72 6.95
N ARG A 225 -8.17 -5.46 6.91
CA ARG A 225 -7.30 -5.65 8.07
C ARG A 225 -5.83 -5.70 7.65
N ILE A 226 -4.97 -5.55 8.64
CA ILE A 226 -3.54 -5.87 8.54
C ILE A 226 -3.31 -7.10 9.42
N GLN A 227 -2.64 -8.11 8.87
CA GLN A 227 -2.17 -9.26 9.65
C GLN A 227 -0.65 -9.18 9.81
N ILE A 228 -0.15 -9.56 10.98
CA ILE A 228 1.25 -9.43 11.37
C ILE A 228 1.80 -10.83 11.61
N PHE A 229 2.94 -11.13 11.02
CA PHE A 229 3.60 -12.43 11.08
C PHE A 229 5.06 -12.29 11.49
N ASP A 230 5.63 -13.37 12.03
CA ASP A 230 7.08 -13.52 11.98
C ASP A 230 7.53 -13.94 10.56
N GLN A 231 8.84 -13.95 10.31
CA GLN A 231 9.39 -14.30 9.00
C GLN A 231 9.21 -15.78 8.63
N ASN A 232 8.77 -16.64 9.55
CA ASN A 232 8.45 -18.04 9.30
C ASN A 232 6.94 -18.26 9.02
N GLY A 233 6.16 -17.18 8.91
CA GLY A 233 4.73 -17.25 8.64
C GLY A 233 3.87 -17.56 9.86
N ASN A 234 4.41 -17.48 11.07
CA ASN A 234 3.59 -17.62 12.28
C ASN A 234 2.79 -16.33 12.51
N PHE A 235 1.48 -16.46 12.63
CA PHE A 235 0.59 -15.35 12.94
C PHE A 235 0.89 -14.78 14.34
N LEU A 236 1.03 -13.46 14.44
CA LEU A 236 1.35 -12.74 15.67
C LEU A 236 0.18 -11.88 16.15
N ASP A 237 -0.41 -11.10 15.24
CA ASP A 237 -1.46 -10.11 15.58
C ASP A 237 -2.26 -9.67 14.34
N GLU A 238 -3.37 -8.98 14.57
CA GLU A 238 -4.25 -8.42 13.54
C GLU A 238 -4.84 -7.07 13.95
N TRP A 239 -4.82 -6.11 13.02
CA TRP A 239 -5.37 -4.77 13.21
C TRP A 239 -6.43 -4.40 12.17
N THR A 240 -7.51 -3.76 12.62
CA THR A 240 -8.65 -3.33 11.79
C THR A 240 -8.87 -1.82 11.79
N ASN A 241 -8.03 -1.07 12.49
CA ASN A 241 -8.14 0.37 12.68
C ASN A 241 -7.46 1.21 11.56
N PHE A 242 -6.87 0.55 10.56
CA PHE A 242 -6.20 1.21 9.42
C PHE A 242 -7.06 1.32 8.14
N GLY A 243 -8.34 0.95 8.20
CA GLY A 243 -9.26 1.02 7.05
C GLY A 243 -9.08 -0.15 6.10
N ARG A 244 -9.13 0.10 4.79
CA ARG A 244 -8.95 -0.93 3.76
C ARG A 244 -7.56 -0.83 3.12
N PRO A 245 -6.56 -1.64 3.55
CA PRO A 245 -5.17 -1.44 3.14
C PRO A 245 -4.95 -1.72 1.65
N SER A 246 -4.61 -0.68 0.90
CA SER A 246 -4.15 -0.77 -0.49
C SER A 246 -2.63 -0.68 -0.59
N GLY A 247 -2.00 0.05 0.33
CA GLY A 247 -0.54 0.18 0.42
C GLY A 247 -0.07 0.26 1.86
N LEU A 248 1.14 -0.25 2.10
CA LEU A 248 1.82 -0.27 3.40
C LEU A 248 3.26 0.20 3.22
N PHE A 249 3.71 1.04 4.16
CA PHE A 249 5.11 1.41 4.27
C PHE A 249 5.45 1.62 5.74
N ILE A 250 6.60 1.09 6.17
CA ILE A 250 7.08 1.23 7.55
C ILE A 250 8.51 1.78 7.49
N THR A 251 8.73 2.89 8.19
CA THR A 251 10.06 3.50 8.33
C THR A 251 10.87 2.81 9.41
N SER A 252 12.18 3.08 9.45
CA SER A 252 13.11 2.49 10.43
C SER A 252 12.81 2.82 11.89
N ASP A 253 12.00 3.86 12.15
CA ASP A 253 11.51 4.25 13.48
C ASP A 253 10.11 3.69 13.79
N ASP A 254 9.65 2.71 13.01
CA ASP A 254 8.35 2.03 13.14
C ASP A 254 7.14 2.95 12.94
N THR A 255 7.30 4.06 12.21
CA THR A 255 6.14 4.80 11.70
C THR A 255 5.52 4.02 10.55
N ILE A 256 4.25 3.64 10.69
CA ILE A 256 3.49 2.93 9.65
C ILE A 256 2.59 3.89 8.88
N TYR A 257 2.60 3.77 7.57
CA TYR A 257 1.74 4.48 6.63
C TYR A 257 0.85 3.45 5.92
N VAL A 258 -0.46 3.68 5.95
CA VAL A 258 -1.45 2.78 5.34
C VAL A 258 -2.38 3.58 4.47
N SER A 259 -2.37 3.31 3.17
CA SER A 259 -3.31 3.93 2.24
C SER A 259 -4.58 3.10 2.08
N ASP A 260 -5.70 3.79 1.93
CA ASP A 260 -7.00 3.26 1.57
C ASP A 260 -7.55 4.07 0.40
N ASN A 261 -7.53 3.49 -0.80
CA ASN A 261 -8.02 4.14 -2.01
C ASN A 261 -9.35 3.57 -2.51
N THR A 262 -10.04 2.75 -1.72
CA THR A 262 -11.16 1.96 -2.26
C THR A 262 -12.32 1.71 -1.32
N SER A 263 -12.22 2.12 -0.05
CA SER A 263 -13.41 2.25 0.80
C SER A 263 -14.47 3.15 0.16
N ASN A 264 -15.73 2.74 0.26
CA ASN A 264 -16.92 3.46 -0.19
C ASN A 264 -18.17 2.90 0.50
N ALA A 265 -19.37 3.24 0.03
CA ALA A 265 -20.61 2.76 0.64
C ALA A 265 -20.80 1.22 0.58
N GLN A 266 -20.12 0.53 -0.36
CA GLN A 266 -20.23 -0.92 -0.54
C GLN A 266 -19.01 -1.67 0.00
N ARG A 267 -17.82 -1.08 -0.10
CA ARG A 267 -16.54 -1.65 0.33
C ARG A 267 -16.11 -0.96 1.62
N ASN A 268 -16.07 -1.69 2.73
CA ASN A 268 -15.71 -1.17 4.05
C ASN A 268 -16.58 0.04 4.49
N PRO A 269 -17.91 -0.16 4.63
CA PRO A 269 -18.85 0.93 4.91
C PRO A 269 -18.54 1.65 6.23
N GLY A 270 -18.62 2.98 6.21
CA GLY A 270 -18.31 3.84 7.36
C GLY A 270 -16.87 4.35 7.41
N TRP A 271 -16.02 3.90 6.49
CA TRP A 271 -14.63 4.37 6.38
C TRP A 271 -14.45 5.41 5.27
N VAL A 272 -13.57 6.38 5.55
CA VAL A 272 -13.14 7.40 4.59
C VAL A 272 -11.79 7.00 4.01
N ARG A 273 -11.66 7.12 2.68
CA ARG A 273 -10.40 6.92 1.95
C ARG A 273 -9.34 7.92 2.38
N GLY A 274 -8.08 7.55 2.26
CA GLY A 274 -6.95 8.41 2.64
C GLY A 274 -5.77 7.62 3.17
N VAL A 275 -4.83 8.32 3.80
CA VAL A 275 -3.62 7.74 4.41
C VAL A 275 -3.72 7.83 5.92
N ARG A 276 -3.56 6.69 6.60
CA ARG A 276 -3.43 6.61 8.06
C ARG A 276 -1.97 6.44 8.44
N ILE A 277 -1.55 7.19 9.43
CA ILE A 277 -0.18 7.22 9.93
C ILE A 277 -0.23 6.84 11.40
N GLY A 278 0.59 5.88 11.79
CA GLY A 278 0.57 5.27 13.10
C GLY A 278 1.90 4.72 13.54
N ASN A 279 1.88 3.84 14.54
CA ASN A 279 3.06 3.15 15.03
C ASN A 279 2.93 1.63 14.83
N ALA A 280 3.93 1.02 14.21
CA ALA A 280 3.97 -0.40 13.89
C ALA A 280 4.24 -1.30 15.12
N LEU A 281 4.66 -0.75 16.25
CA LEU A 281 4.89 -1.54 17.47
C LEU A 281 3.59 -1.82 18.23
N ASP A 282 2.66 -0.87 18.25
CA ASP A 282 1.43 -0.95 19.06
C ASP A 282 0.11 -0.80 18.29
N GLY A 283 0.17 -0.49 17.00
CA GLY A 283 -1.01 -0.36 16.14
C GLY A 283 -1.80 0.92 16.36
N SER A 284 -1.27 1.89 17.12
CA SER A 284 -1.92 3.18 17.30
C SER A 284 -1.96 3.99 16.00
N VAL A 285 -3.08 4.65 15.73
CA VAL A 285 -3.23 5.60 14.61
C VAL A 285 -3.14 7.01 15.18
N ALA A 286 -2.14 7.77 14.75
CA ALA A 286 -1.86 9.11 15.25
C ALA A 286 -2.36 10.21 14.30
N THR A 287 -2.43 9.94 13.00
CA THR A 287 -2.85 10.93 12.01
C THR A 287 -3.60 10.28 10.86
N PHE A 288 -4.56 11.02 10.30
CA PHE A 288 -5.30 10.64 9.11
C PHE A 288 -5.32 11.79 8.12
N ILE A 289 -4.91 11.52 6.88
CA ILE A 289 -4.97 12.45 5.75
C ILE A 289 -6.08 11.95 4.83
N PRO A 290 -7.25 12.63 4.75
CA PRO A 290 -8.35 12.18 3.92
C PRO A 290 -8.02 12.33 2.43
N ASP A 291 -8.58 11.43 1.61
CA ASP A 291 -8.64 11.60 0.16
C ASP A 291 -9.54 12.80 -0.18
N ALA A 292 -8.96 13.85 -0.77
CA ALA A 292 -9.66 15.08 -1.12
C ALA A 292 -10.76 14.86 -2.18
N SER A 293 -10.63 13.81 -2.99
CA SER A 293 -11.59 13.44 -4.04
C SER A 293 -12.58 12.36 -3.57
N PHE A 294 -12.70 12.16 -2.25
CA PHE A 294 -13.57 11.12 -1.70
C PHE A 294 -15.05 11.38 -2.00
N ASP A 295 -15.64 10.49 -2.78
CA ASP A 295 -17.08 10.35 -2.98
C ASP A 295 -17.50 8.92 -2.63
N LEU A 296 -18.48 8.82 -1.71
CA LEU A 296 -19.05 7.56 -1.22
C LEU A 296 -19.75 6.74 -2.32
N ASN A 297 -20.25 7.41 -3.36
CA ASN A 297 -20.93 6.75 -4.49
C ASN A 297 -19.97 6.40 -5.63
N ASN A 298 -18.72 6.88 -5.56
CA ASN A 298 -17.73 6.62 -6.58
C ASN A 298 -17.00 5.30 -6.31
N SER A 299 -16.99 4.42 -7.31
CA SER A 299 -16.29 3.13 -7.28
C SER A 299 -14.86 3.20 -7.82
N SER A 300 -14.45 4.31 -8.44
CA SER A 300 -13.08 4.50 -8.93
C SER A 300 -12.09 4.59 -7.78
N ALA A 301 -10.92 3.98 -7.97
CA ALA A 301 -9.81 4.10 -7.02
C ALA A 301 -9.18 5.49 -7.12
N THR A 302 -9.56 6.39 -6.21
CA THR A 302 -8.94 7.72 -6.02
C THR A 302 -8.06 7.71 -4.78
N GLY A 303 -7.05 8.56 -4.76
CA GLY A 303 -6.05 8.57 -3.69
C GLY A 303 -4.99 7.47 -3.84
N ALA A 304 -4.17 7.32 -2.80
CA ALA A 304 -2.92 6.55 -2.84
C ALA A 304 -3.22 5.04 -2.95
N HIS A 305 -2.83 4.43 -4.07
CA HIS A 305 -2.79 2.98 -4.24
C HIS A 305 -1.64 2.41 -3.40
N GLY A 306 -0.39 2.54 -3.86
CA GLY A 306 0.79 2.40 -3.03
C GLY A 306 1.06 3.67 -2.22
N VAL A 307 1.75 3.53 -1.08
CA VAL A 307 2.19 4.64 -0.24
C VAL A 307 3.63 4.42 0.19
N SER A 308 4.39 5.51 0.29
CA SER A 308 5.72 5.52 0.90
C SER A 308 5.99 6.88 1.55
N ALA A 309 7.09 6.99 2.31
CA ALA A 309 7.51 8.26 2.88
C ALA A 309 9.04 8.37 2.94
N ASN A 310 9.58 9.58 2.79
CA ASN A 310 11.00 9.83 2.99
C ASN A 310 11.34 10.13 4.46
N SER A 311 12.63 10.28 4.75
CA SER A 311 13.16 10.60 6.09
C SER A 311 12.69 11.93 6.67
N GLN A 312 12.15 12.83 5.83
CA GLN A 312 11.56 14.11 6.25
C GLN A 312 10.06 14.01 6.55
N GLY A 313 9.46 12.81 6.40
CA GLY A 313 8.03 12.59 6.57
C GLY A 313 7.19 13.14 5.42
N VAL A 314 7.79 13.40 4.24
CA VAL A 314 7.04 13.66 3.01
C VAL A 314 6.49 12.33 2.54
N ILE A 315 5.18 12.29 2.30
CA ILE A 315 4.45 11.08 1.92
C ILE A 315 4.21 11.12 0.42
N PHE A 316 4.49 10.00 -0.24
CA PHE A 316 4.26 9.80 -1.66
C PHE A 316 3.20 8.72 -1.85
N GLY A 317 2.26 8.94 -2.76
CA GLY A 317 1.21 7.98 -3.08
C GLY A 317 1.04 7.84 -4.58
N GLY A 318 1.13 6.61 -5.11
CA GLY A 318 0.80 6.36 -6.50
C GLY A 318 -0.71 6.46 -6.72
N GLU A 319 -1.18 7.30 -7.64
CA GLU A 319 -2.61 7.44 -7.93
C GLU A 319 -2.98 6.76 -9.25
N VAL A 320 -3.76 5.68 -9.16
CA VAL A 320 -4.18 4.91 -10.33
C VAL A 320 -5.19 5.69 -11.18
N GLY A 321 -6.24 6.25 -10.56
CA GLY A 321 -7.28 7.00 -11.27
C GLY A 321 -6.80 8.35 -11.81
N GLY A 322 -6.08 9.11 -10.98
CA GLY A 322 -5.50 10.40 -11.33
C GLY A 322 -4.25 10.34 -12.21
N ARG A 323 -3.63 9.15 -12.35
CA ARG A 323 -2.43 8.91 -13.17
C ARG A 323 -1.29 9.85 -12.80
N THR A 324 -1.00 9.94 -11.50
CA THR A 324 -0.02 10.89 -10.96
C THR A 324 0.56 10.37 -9.65
N VAL A 325 1.51 11.10 -9.09
CA VAL A 325 2.01 10.90 -7.73
C VAL A 325 1.40 11.98 -6.84
N MET A 326 0.71 11.57 -5.79
CA MET A 326 0.31 12.45 -4.71
C MET A 326 1.47 12.68 -3.76
N VAL A 327 1.64 13.93 -3.35
CA VAL A 327 2.68 14.32 -2.39
C VAL A 327 2.03 15.08 -1.24
N HIS A 328 2.18 14.56 -0.02
CA HIS A 328 1.75 15.24 1.20
C HIS A 328 2.97 15.63 2.02
N GLN A 329 3.11 16.92 2.29
CA GLN A 329 4.18 17.45 3.13
C GLN A 329 3.60 18.09 4.39
N ARG A 330 4.21 17.81 5.53
CA ARG A 330 3.81 18.41 6.80
C ARG A 330 4.05 19.93 6.78
N ARG A 331 3.11 20.70 7.30
CA ARG A 331 3.24 22.15 7.54
C ARG A 331 4.28 22.46 8.61
#